data_AF-A0A7R9T465-F1
#
_entry.id   AF-A0A7R9T465-F1
#
_cell.length_a   1.000
_cell.length_b   1.000
_cell.length_c   1.000
_cell.angle_alpha   90.00
_cell.angle_beta   90.00
_cell.angle_gamma   90.00
#
_symmetry.space_group_name_H-M   'P 1'
#
loop_
_entity.id
_entity.type
_entity.pdbx_description
1 polymer ?
#
loop_
_entity_poly.entity_id
_entity_poly.type
_entity_poly.pdbx_seq_one_letter_code
_entity_poly.pdbx_strand_id
1 'polypeptide(L)'
;GKMWYLLALFFWRMSVLVVGGLRNGVIVALSVFMGLFVGFTETATTKNGNAAFDWQRVFVYSVYFFLGCVALKPEHLQRLQSIDYGRRATFGAIVLAVAYALLYVVLNVFEECFDDVQWFIWSIAPYKSSSVAAQFIDMLKRIALYVFTAFAGLGVLALVPSKKSFITAMGSRTLYCYLTHILLVRGFSMLIDRVWPAAPLSFRLSAGALWLPLIVGNALMAQPVLFLKPVVEPDFSFLSRP
;
A
#
# COMPACT_ATOMS: atom_id res chain seq x y z
N GLY A 1 -11.09 7.33 5.17
CA GLY A 1 -10.53 6.03 5.52
C GLY A 1 -9.04 6.07 5.83
N LYS A 2 -8.63 6.27 7.09
CA LYS A 2 -7.20 6.20 7.48
C LYS A 2 -6.83 4.95 8.29
N MET A 3 -7.81 4.13 8.69
CA MET A 3 -7.59 2.93 9.50
C MET A 3 -7.79 1.62 8.72
N TRP A 4 -8.17 1.69 7.44
CA TRP A 4 -8.47 0.50 6.63
C TRP A 4 -7.29 -0.46 6.56
N TYR A 5 -6.06 0.06 6.49
CA TYR A 5 -4.85 -0.76 6.39
C TYR A 5 -4.55 -1.53 7.69
N LEU A 6 -4.71 -0.90 8.86
CA LEU A 6 -4.54 -1.58 10.16
C LEU A 6 -5.60 -2.67 10.34
N LEU A 7 -6.84 -2.36 9.95
CA LEU A 7 -7.93 -3.34 9.94
C LEU A 7 -7.63 -4.49 8.98
N ALA A 8 -7.15 -4.19 7.77
CA ALA A 8 -6.76 -5.19 6.78
C ALA A 8 -5.65 -6.11 7.30
N LEU A 9 -4.56 -5.54 7.85
CA LEU A 9 -3.47 -6.31 8.43
C LEU A 9 -3.94 -7.22 9.56
N PHE A 10 -4.82 -6.72 10.44
CA PHE A 10 -5.40 -7.51 11.51
C PHE A 10 -6.17 -8.72 10.94
N PHE A 11 -7.09 -8.50 10.00
CA PHE A 11 -7.85 -9.58 9.39
C PHE A 11 -6.96 -10.56 8.64
N TRP A 12 -6.06 -10.08 7.78
CA TRP A 12 -5.18 -10.93 7.00
C TRP A 12 -4.29 -11.81 7.90
N ARG A 13 -3.73 -11.24 8.98
CA ARG A 13 -2.90 -12.00 9.92
C ARG A 13 -3.71 -13.03 10.70
N MET A 14 -4.92 -12.70 11.13
CA MET A 14 -5.83 -13.68 11.76
C MET A 14 -6.24 -14.79 10.78
N SER A 15 -6.49 -14.44 9.51
CA SER A 15 -6.84 -15.42 8.47
C SER A 15 -5.73 -16.43 8.21
N VAL A 16 -4.45 -16.06 8.34
CA VAL A 16 -3.32 -17.01 8.18
C VAL A 16 -3.42 -18.19 9.15
N LEU A 17 -3.89 -17.97 10.38
CA LEU A 17 -4.07 -19.06 11.36
C LEU A 17 -5.12 -20.08 10.91
N VAL A 18 -6.17 -19.61 10.23
CA VAL A 18 -7.27 -20.46 9.72
C VAL A 18 -6.88 -21.13 8.41
N VAL A 19 -6.19 -20.39 7.54
CA VAL A 19 -5.88 -20.77 6.17
C VAL A 19 -4.57 -21.56 6.06
N GLY A 20 -3.74 -21.57 7.12
CA GLY A 20 -2.46 -22.28 7.16
C GLY A 20 -2.53 -23.80 6.97
N GLY A 21 -3.70 -24.42 7.16
CA GLY A 21 -3.93 -25.84 6.88
C GLY A 21 -4.32 -26.15 5.42
N LEU A 22 -4.56 -25.13 4.58
CA LEU A 22 -5.00 -25.32 3.19
C LEU A 22 -3.82 -25.41 2.22
N ARG A 23 -4.03 -26.09 1.09
CA ARG A 23 -3.03 -26.16 0.01
C ARG A 23 -2.79 -24.78 -0.58
N ASN A 24 -1.52 -24.43 -0.82
CA ASN A 24 -1.06 -23.17 -1.41
C ASN A 24 -1.92 -22.65 -2.59
N GLY A 25 -2.31 -23.53 -3.52
CA GLY A 25 -3.13 -23.15 -4.66
C GLY A 25 -4.55 -22.70 -4.29
N VAL A 26 -5.14 -23.29 -3.24
CA VAL A 26 -6.48 -22.93 -2.74
C VAL A 26 -6.45 -21.54 -2.10
N ILE A 27 -5.39 -21.23 -1.36
CA ILE A 27 -5.19 -19.93 -0.70
C ILE A 27 -5.17 -18.80 -1.74
N VAL A 28 -4.34 -18.97 -2.79
CA VAL A 28 -4.22 -17.97 -3.86
C VAL A 28 -5.53 -17.87 -4.64
N ALA A 29 -6.15 -19.00 -5.01
CA ALA A 29 -7.42 -19.00 -5.73
C ALA A 29 -8.53 -18.28 -4.96
N LEU A 30 -8.65 -18.55 -3.64
CA LEU A 30 -9.63 -17.90 -2.78
C LEU A 30 -9.38 -16.39 -2.67
N SER A 31 -8.12 -15.97 -2.54
CA SER A 31 -7.77 -14.55 -2.47
C SER A 31 -8.12 -13.80 -3.77
N VAL A 32 -7.79 -14.39 -4.93
CA VAL A 32 -8.11 -13.82 -6.24
C VAL A 32 -9.62 -13.75 -6.44
N PHE A 33 -10.33 -14.84 -6.10
CA PHE A 33 -11.78 -14.87 -6.13
C PHE A 33 -12.37 -13.72 -5.29
N MET A 34 -11.99 -13.62 -4.02
CA MET A 34 -12.49 -12.56 -3.14
C MET A 34 -12.15 -11.15 -3.66
N GLY A 35 -10.93 -10.92 -4.14
CA GLY A 35 -10.50 -9.62 -4.66
C GLY A 35 -11.20 -9.20 -5.96
N LEU A 36 -11.61 -10.15 -6.80
CA LEU A 36 -12.41 -9.86 -8.00
C LEU A 36 -13.89 -9.67 -7.66
N PHE A 37 -14.44 -10.54 -6.81
CA PHE A 37 -15.87 -10.55 -6.50
C PHE A 37 -16.31 -9.41 -5.57
N VAL A 38 -15.41 -8.90 -4.72
CA VAL A 38 -15.72 -7.73 -3.88
C VAL A 38 -16.14 -6.52 -4.72
N GLY A 39 -15.67 -6.40 -5.98
CA GLY A 39 -16.08 -5.30 -6.87
C GLY A 39 -17.58 -5.29 -7.22
N PHE A 40 -18.26 -6.43 -7.10
CA PHE A 40 -19.71 -6.54 -7.31
C PHE A 40 -20.53 -6.21 -6.04
N THR A 41 -19.88 -6.12 -4.86
CA THR A 41 -20.59 -5.82 -3.63
C THR A 41 -20.66 -4.32 -3.40
N GLU A 42 -21.84 -3.83 -3.03
CA GLU A 42 -22.00 -2.44 -2.64
C GLU A 42 -21.22 -2.16 -1.36
N THR A 43 -20.50 -1.05 -1.34
CA THR A 43 -19.76 -0.62 -0.16
C THR A 43 -20.66 0.32 0.63
N ALA A 44 -20.97 -0.04 1.88
CA ALA A 44 -21.78 0.79 2.76
C ALA A 44 -21.14 2.19 2.88
N THR A 45 -21.83 3.21 2.38
CA THR A 45 -21.42 4.60 2.50
C THR A 45 -21.91 5.16 3.83
N THR A 46 -21.02 5.79 4.59
CA THR A 46 -21.41 6.54 5.80
C THR A 46 -22.16 7.80 5.36
N LYS A 47 -23.00 8.39 6.23
CA LYS A 47 -23.72 9.67 6.01
C LYS A 47 -22.85 10.83 5.46
N ASN A 48 -21.52 10.74 5.56
CA ASN A 48 -20.56 11.72 5.05
C ASN A 48 -20.01 11.39 3.65
N GLY A 49 -20.61 10.46 2.90
CA GLY A 49 -20.17 10.04 1.56
C GLY A 49 -18.87 9.22 1.53
N ASN A 50 -18.29 8.94 2.70
CA ASN A 50 -17.09 8.12 2.83
C ASN A 50 -17.46 6.64 2.97
N ALA A 51 -16.81 5.76 2.21
CA ALA A 51 -16.92 4.33 2.37
C ALA A 51 -16.62 3.94 3.84
N ALA A 52 -17.58 3.33 4.52
CA ALA A 52 -17.35 2.78 5.84
C ALA A 52 -16.30 1.67 5.73
N PHE A 53 -15.21 1.77 6.52
CA PHE A 53 -14.13 0.78 6.62
C PHE A 53 -13.29 0.47 5.35
N ASP A 54 -13.58 1.08 4.19
CA ASP A 54 -12.91 0.81 2.90
C ASP A 54 -12.78 -0.69 2.58
N TRP A 55 -13.85 -1.47 2.76
CA TRP A 55 -13.87 -2.94 2.62
C TRP A 55 -13.32 -3.43 1.27
N GLN A 56 -13.61 -2.72 0.17
CA GLN A 56 -13.07 -3.03 -1.17
C GLN A 56 -11.55 -3.25 -1.14
N ARG A 57 -10.81 -2.34 -0.50
CA ARG A 57 -9.34 -2.39 -0.44
C ARG A 57 -8.85 -3.58 0.37
N VAL A 58 -9.55 -3.94 1.44
CA VAL A 58 -9.18 -5.09 2.30
C VAL A 58 -9.15 -6.38 1.50
N PHE A 59 -10.12 -6.59 0.61
CA PHE A 59 -10.19 -7.81 -0.20
C PHE A 59 -9.35 -7.73 -1.47
N VAL A 60 -9.35 -6.58 -2.16
CA VAL A 60 -8.53 -6.39 -3.37
C VAL A 60 -7.05 -6.57 -3.05
N TYR A 61 -6.55 -5.96 -1.96
CA TYR A 61 -5.13 -6.07 -1.61
C TYR A 61 -4.77 -7.38 -0.89
N SER A 62 -5.76 -8.16 -0.43
CA SER A 62 -5.52 -9.47 0.19
C SER A 62 -4.82 -10.44 -0.76
N VAL A 63 -5.07 -10.32 -2.08
CA VAL A 63 -4.42 -11.12 -3.12
C VAL A 63 -2.91 -11.05 -3.00
N TYR A 64 -2.35 -9.85 -2.85
CA TYR A 64 -0.90 -9.67 -2.74
C TYR A 64 -0.36 -10.17 -1.40
N PHE A 65 -1.13 -10.00 -0.32
CA PHE A 65 -0.73 -10.50 0.99
C PHE A 65 -0.59 -12.01 0.98
N PHE A 66 -1.63 -12.72 0.52
CA PHE A 66 -1.63 -14.18 0.47
C PHE A 66 -0.68 -14.74 -0.59
N LEU A 67 -0.57 -14.09 -1.75
CA LEU A 67 0.46 -14.42 -2.75
C LEU A 67 1.85 -14.29 -2.12
N GLY A 68 2.10 -13.22 -1.37
CA GLY A 68 3.33 -13.02 -0.61
C GLY A 68 3.59 -14.16 0.39
N CYS A 69 2.61 -14.47 1.24
CA CYS A 69 2.74 -15.54 2.24
C CYS A 69 3.04 -16.91 1.63
N VAL A 70 2.50 -17.21 0.44
CA VAL A 70 2.63 -18.52 -0.21
C VAL A 70 3.86 -18.61 -1.13
N ALA A 71 4.12 -17.57 -1.91
CA ALA A 71 5.12 -17.59 -2.98
C ALA A 71 6.49 -17.05 -2.55
N LEU A 72 6.55 -16.09 -1.61
CA LEU A 72 7.80 -15.53 -1.13
C LEU A 72 8.33 -16.38 0.03
N LYS A 73 9.35 -17.18 -0.27
CA LYS A 73 10.16 -17.86 0.72
C LYS A 73 11.52 -17.18 0.88
N PRO A 74 12.19 -17.33 2.04
CA PRO A 74 13.53 -16.75 2.25
C PRO A 74 14.53 -17.17 1.18
N GLU A 75 14.44 -18.39 0.65
CA GLU A 75 15.36 -18.90 -0.36
C GLU A 75 15.23 -18.15 -1.70
N HIS A 76 14.02 -17.71 -2.06
CA HIS A 76 13.78 -16.92 -3.27
C HIS A 76 14.44 -15.55 -3.16
N LEU A 77 14.36 -14.92 -1.98
CA LEU A 77 14.99 -13.63 -1.71
C LEU A 77 16.52 -13.77 -1.67
N GLN A 78 17.05 -14.84 -1.09
CA GLN A 78 18.50 -15.11 -1.08
C GLN A 78 19.05 -15.32 -2.50
N ARG A 79 18.34 -16.09 -3.35
CA ARG A 79 18.71 -16.24 -4.77
C ARG A 79 18.67 -14.91 -5.53
N LEU A 80 17.66 -14.08 -5.27
CA LEU A 80 17.60 -12.74 -5.87
C LEU A 80 18.76 -11.86 -5.39
N GLN A 81 19.20 -12.03 -4.14
CA GLN A 81 20.32 -11.31 -3.53
C GLN A 81 21.69 -11.81 -3.97
N SER A 82 21.82 -13.04 -4.46
CA SER A 82 23.08 -13.57 -5.02
C SER A 82 23.39 -13.05 -6.43
N ILE A 83 22.39 -12.50 -7.13
CA ILE A 83 22.59 -11.86 -8.44
C ILE A 83 23.27 -10.51 -8.24
N ASP A 84 24.16 -10.15 -9.17
CA ASP A 84 24.83 -8.85 -9.15
C ASP A 84 23.83 -7.68 -9.11
N TYR A 85 24.07 -6.77 -8.17
CA TYR A 85 23.17 -5.65 -7.91
C TYR A 85 23.02 -4.74 -9.14
N GLY A 86 24.10 -4.51 -9.90
CA GLY A 86 24.06 -3.65 -11.08
C GLY A 86 23.07 -4.17 -12.12
N ARG A 87 23.16 -5.47 -12.45
CA ARG A 87 22.23 -6.11 -13.39
C ARG A 87 20.79 -6.10 -12.90
N ARG A 88 20.58 -6.40 -11.61
CA ARG A 88 19.25 -6.42 -11.00
C ARG A 88 18.63 -5.02 -10.97
N ALA A 89 19.40 -4.01 -10.59
CA ALA A 89 18.94 -2.63 -10.53
C ALA A 89 18.59 -2.08 -11.92
N THR A 90 19.39 -2.38 -12.94
CA THR A 90 19.07 -2.04 -14.33
C THR A 90 17.76 -2.70 -14.78
N PHE A 91 17.58 -3.99 -14.50
CA PHE A 91 16.31 -4.67 -14.80
C PHE A 91 15.13 -4.01 -14.08
N GLY A 92 15.27 -3.73 -12.77
CA GLY A 92 14.24 -3.06 -11.99
C GLY A 92 13.89 -1.67 -12.53
N ALA A 93 14.90 -0.88 -12.91
CA ALA A 93 14.72 0.43 -13.51
C ALA A 93 13.99 0.35 -14.87
N ILE A 94 14.34 -0.62 -15.71
CA ILE A 94 13.64 -0.86 -16.99
C ILE A 94 12.18 -1.25 -16.74
N VAL A 95 11.92 -2.17 -15.81
CA VAL A 95 10.57 -2.59 -15.44
C VAL A 95 9.72 -1.41 -14.97
N LEU A 96 10.27 -0.55 -14.10
CA LEU A 96 9.57 0.64 -13.63
C LEU A 96 9.39 1.71 -14.72
N ALA A 97 10.38 1.88 -15.61
CA ALA A 97 10.26 2.78 -16.75
C ALA A 97 9.15 2.31 -17.71
N VAL A 98 9.05 1.01 -17.96
CA VAL A 98 7.95 0.41 -18.74
C VAL A 98 6.61 0.60 -18.02
N ALA A 99 6.55 0.36 -16.72
CA ALA A 99 5.33 0.59 -15.94
C ALA A 99 4.87 2.06 -16.00
N TYR A 100 5.81 2.99 -15.91
CA TYR A 100 5.53 4.42 -16.09
C TYR A 100 5.06 4.74 -17.51
N ALA A 101 5.72 4.21 -18.54
CA ALA A 101 5.31 4.41 -19.93
C ALA A 101 3.90 3.89 -20.21
N LEU A 102 3.52 2.73 -19.64
CA LEU A 102 2.16 2.21 -19.72
C LEU A 102 1.14 3.15 -19.10
N LEU A 103 1.40 3.70 -17.91
CA LEU A 103 0.53 4.68 -17.27
C LEU A 103 0.44 5.98 -18.09
N TYR A 104 1.56 6.43 -18.65
CA TYR A 104 1.59 7.60 -19.53
C TYR A 104 0.71 7.40 -20.77
N VAL A 105 0.77 6.22 -21.40
CA VAL A 105 -0.09 5.87 -22.54
C VAL A 105 -1.56 5.85 -22.14
N VAL A 106 -1.92 5.26 -20.99
CA VAL A 106 -3.31 5.27 -20.50
C VAL A 106 -3.83 6.69 -20.31
N LEU A 107 -3.04 7.59 -19.73
CA LEU A 107 -3.48 8.95 -19.45
C LEU A 107 -3.53 9.85 -20.70
N ASN A 108 -2.58 9.69 -21.63
CA ASN A 108 -2.44 10.62 -22.75
C ASN A 108 -2.99 10.09 -24.08
N VAL A 109 -3.01 8.77 -24.29
CA VAL A 109 -3.49 8.17 -25.55
C VAL A 109 -4.93 7.73 -25.44
N PHE A 110 -5.33 7.18 -24.29
CA PHE A 110 -6.72 6.80 -24.04
C PHE A 110 -7.55 7.94 -23.43
N GLU A 111 -6.94 9.10 -23.19
CA GLU A 111 -7.57 10.32 -22.64
C GLU A 111 -8.37 10.08 -21.35
N GLU A 112 -7.96 9.08 -20.57
CA GLU A 112 -8.61 8.73 -19.31
C GLU A 112 -8.31 9.80 -18.25
N CYS A 113 -9.33 10.20 -17.50
CA CYS A 113 -9.17 11.17 -16.42
C CYS A 113 -8.25 10.60 -15.33
N PHE A 114 -7.26 11.40 -14.90
CA PHE A 114 -6.34 11.00 -13.83
C PHE A 114 -7.08 10.57 -12.56
N ASP A 115 -8.17 11.26 -12.21
CA ASP A 115 -8.96 10.92 -11.04
C ASP A 115 -9.56 9.52 -11.20
N ASP A 116 -10.20 9.19 -12.32
CA ASP A 116 -10.79 7.87 -12.51
C ASP A 116 -9.75 6.75 -12.50
N VAL A 117 -8.60 6.95 -13.13
CA VAL A 117 -7.46 6.02 -13.08
C VAL A 117 -6.95 5.87 -11.64
N GLN A 118 -6.79 6.96 -10.90
CA GLN A 118 -6.36 6.95 -9.51
C GLN A 118 -7.35 6.19 -8.61
N TRP A 119 -8.65 6.49 -8.73
CA TRP A 119 -9.72 5.83 -7.98
C TRP A 119 -9.77 4.32 -8.27
N PHE A 120 -9.52 3.94 -9.52
CA PHE A 120 -9.44 2.56 -9.95
C PHE A 120 -8.21 1.84 -9.37
N ILE A 121 -7.00 2.42 -9.50
CA ILE A 121 -5.76 1.87 -8.93
C ILE A 121 -5.87 1.73 -7.41
N TRP A 122 -6.51 2.70 -6.76
CA TRP A 122 -6.77 2.69 -5.32
C TRP A 122 -7.89 1.75 -4.90
N SER A 123 -8.63 1.20 -5.86
CA SER A 123 -9.68 0.20 -5.67
C SER A 123 -10.64 0.56 -4.54
N ILE A 124 -11.04 1.84 -4.47
CA ILE A 124 -11.92 2.35 -3.42
C ILE A 124 -13.38 2.07 -3.75
N ALA A 125 -13.72 2.08 -5.04
CA ALA A 125 -15.09 1.98 -5.51
C ALA A 125 -15.41 0.56 -6.02
N PRO A 126 -16.67 0.11 -5.86
CA PRO A 126 -17.20 -1.02 -6.60
C PRO A 126 -17.24 -0.71 -8.11
N TYR A 127 -17.55 -1.72 -8.92
CA TYR A 127 -17.68 -1.54 -10.37
C TYR A 127 -18.82 -0.53 -10.66
N LYS A 128 -18.49 0.61 -11.29
CA LYS A 128 -19.37 1.78 -11.45
C LYS A 128 -20.48 1.58 -12.50
N SER A 129 -20.66 0.36 -12.99
CA SER A 129 -21.36 0.07 -14.23
C SER A 129 -22.79 -0.44 -14.00
N SER A 130 -23.78 0.21 -14.61
CA SER A 130 -25.21 -0.16 -14.55
C SER A 130 -25.55 -1.43 -15.34
N SER A 131 -24.72 -1.81 -16.30
CA SER A 131 -24.85 -3.04 -17.08
C SER A 131 -23.92 -4.13 -16.56
N VAL A 132 -24.46 -5.36 -16.45
CA VAL A 132 -23.70 -6.56 -16.06
C VAL A 132 -22.48 -6.76 -16.97
N ALA A 133 -22.61 -6.53 -18.27
CA ALA A 133 -21.51 -6.68 -19.23
C ALA A 133 -20.36 -5.71 -18.95
N ALA A 134 -20.67 -4.48 -18.55
CA ALA A 134 -19.66 -3.48 -18.22
C ALA A 134 -18.96 -3.78 -16.88
N GLN A 135 -19.64 -4.41 -15.92
CA GLN A 135 -19.00 -4.88 -14.67
C GLN A 135 -17.97 -5.99 -14.94
N PHE A 136 -18.20 -6.86 -15.93
CA PHE A 136 -17.19 -7.84 -16.36
C PHE A 136 -15.96 -7.19 -17.01
N ILE A 137 -16.14 -6.07 -17.74
CA ILE A 137 -15.02 -5.28 -18.27
C ILE A 137 -14.21 -4.68 -17.12
N ASP A 138 -14.87 -4.13 -16.09
CA ASP A 138 -14.18 -3.58 -14.92
C ASP A 138 -13.44 -4.66 -14.11
N MET A 139 -13.99 -5.88 -14.04
CA MET A 139 -13.29 -7.03 -13.49
C MET A 139 -12.04 -7.40 -14.30
N LEU A 140 -12.12 -7.35 -15.64
CA LEU A 140 -10.96 -7.60 -16.50
C LEU A 140 -9.88 -6.52 -16.31
N LYS A 141 -10.27 -5.25 -16.20
CA LYS A 141 -9.35 -4.16 -15.84
C LYS A 141 -8.68 -4.45 -14.49
N ARG A 142 -9.40 -5.02 -13.51
CA ARG A 142 -8.84 -5.37 -12.19
C ARG A 142 -7.82 -6.50 -12.27
N ILE A 143 -8.05 -7.50 -13.12
CA ILE A 143 -7.04 -8.53 -13.42
C ILE A 143 -5.79 -7.88 -14.03
N ALA A 144 -5.96 -6.95 -14.98
CA ALA A 144 -4.84 -6.21 -15.56
C ALA A 144 -4.08 -5.40 -14.50
N LEU A 145 -4.79 -4.79 -13.54
CA LEU A 145 -4.20 -4.09 -12.40
C LEU A 145 -3.36 -5.05 -11.53
N TYR A 146 -3.86 -6.24 -11.21
CA TYR A 146 -3.10 -7.25 -10.46
C TYR A 146 -1.79 -7.64 -11.16
N VAL A 147 -1.83 -7.83 -12.48
CA VAL A 147 -0.64 -8.15 -13.27
C VAL A 147 0.33 -6.96 -13.30
N PHE A 148 -0.18 -5.75 -13.57
CA PHE A 148 0.61 -4.53 -13.64
C PHE A 148 1.34 -4.22 -12.33
N THR A 149 0.64 -4.32 -11.21
CA THR A 149 1.18 -4.09 -9.86
C THR A 149 2.14 -5.19 -9.42
N ALA A 150 1.89 -6.45 -9.78
CA ALA A 150 2.86 -7.53 -9.55
C ALA A 150 4.14 -7.28 -10.34
N PHE A 151 4.02 -6.86 -11.61
CA PHE A 151 5.16 -6.50 -12.46
C PHE A 151 5.94 -5.31 -11.88
N ALA A 152 5.26 -4.23 -11.49
CA ALA A 152 5.88 -3.09 -10.82
C ALA A 152 6.54 -3.50 -9.49
N GLY A 153 5.90 -4.38 -8.72
CA GLY A 153 6.42 -4.95 -7.49
C GLY A 153 7.74 -5.71 -7.69
N LEU A 154 7.86 -6.49 -8.77
CA LEU A 154 9.12 -7.13 -9.15
C LEU A 154 10.21 -6.10 -9.47
N GLY A 155 9.85 -5.00 -10.16
CA GLY A 155 10.77 -3.90 -10.43
C GLY A 155 11.29 -3.24 -9.15
N VAL A 156 10.40 -2.99 -8.19
CA VAL A 156 10.76 -2.46 -6.87
C VAL A 156 11.65 -3.45 -6.11
N LEU A 157 11.30 -4.74 -6.05
CA LEU A 157 12.10 -5.77 -5.38
C LEU A 157 13.50 -5.90 -5.98
N ALA A 158 13.64 -5.71 -7.30
CA ALA A 158 14.91 -5.72 -7.99
C ALA A 158 15.82 -4.52 -7.59
N LEU A 159 15.22 -3.38 -7.26
CA LEU A 159 15.96 -2.19 -6.80
C LEU A 159 16.33 -2.23 -5.31
N VAL A 160 15.75 -3.15 -4.52
CA VAL A 160 16.09 -3.26 -3.08
C VAL A 160 17.57 -3.59 -2.93
N PRO A 161 18.39 -2.81 -2.21
CA PRO A 161 19.81 -3.10 -2.03
C PRO A 161 20.04 -4.33 -1.14
N SER A 162 21.05 -5.14 -1.48
CA SER A 162 21.41 -6.33 -0.68
C SER A 162 22.31 -6.01 0.53
N LYS A 163 22.98 -4.84 0.53
CA LYS A 163 23.91 -4.43 1.60
C LYS A 163 23.20 -3.52 2.61
N LYS A 164 23.54 -3.66 3.89
CA LYS A 164 23.07 -2.76 4.95
C LYS A 164 23.65 -1.36 4.74
N SER A 165 22.80 -0.34 4.80
CA SER A 165 23.20 1.07 4.74
C SER A 165 22.48 1.88 5.82
N PHE A 166 22.77 3.18 5.91
CA PHE A 166 22.04 4.09 6.79
C PHE A 166 20.52 4.11 6.47
N ILE A 167 20.15 3.89 5.20
CA ILE A 167 18.75 3.77 4.76
C ILE A 167 18.09 2.55 5.39
N THR A 168 18.82 1.43 5.52
CA THR A 168 18.30 0.24 6.22
C THR A 168 17.96 0.54 7.68
N ALA A 169 18.77 1.34 8.36
CA ALA A 169 18.53 1.74 9.75
C ALA A 169 17.35 2.72 9.90
N MET A 170 17.06 3.55 8.88
CA MET A 170 15.84 4.36 8.84
C MET A 170 14.60 3.51 8.50
N GLY A 171 14.76 2.56 7.58
CA GLY A 171 13.72 1.64 7.13
C GLY A 171 13.11 0.80 8.25
N SER A 172 13.91 0.37 9.23
CA SER A 172 13.41 -0.37 10.40
C SER A 172 12.46 0.44 11.29
N ARG A 173 12.38 1.76 11.10
CA ARG A 173 11.53 2.68 11.89
C ARG A 173 10.31 3.18 11.11
N THR A 174 10.08 2.68 9.90
CA THR A 174 8.95 3.09 9.04
C THR A 174 7.58 2.81 9.66
N LEU A 175 7.44 1.73 10.46
CA LEU A 175 6.22 1.44 11.21
C LEU A 175 5.88 2.56 12.20
N TYR A 176 6.86 3.05 12.94
CA TYR A 176 6.68 4.14 13.90
C TYR A 176 6.25 5.43 13.21
N CYS A 177 6.88 5.73 12.07
CA CYS A 177 6.48 6.84 11.20
C CYS A 177 5.03 6.67 10.74
N TYR A 178 4.63 5.48 10.29
CA TYR A 178 3.27 5.21 9.85
C TYR A 178 2.24 5.39 10.96
N LEU A 179 2.53 5.02 12.21
CA LEU A 179 1.58 5.21 13.31
C LEU A 179 1.48 6.68 13.76
N THR A 180 2.59 7.41 13.76
CA THR A 180 2.65 8.76 14.35
C THR A 180 2.47 9.90 13.34
N HIS A 181 2.68 9.67 12.04
CA HIS A 181 2.59 10.74 11.03
C HIS A 181 1.23 11.45 11.02
N ILE A 182 0.14 10.74 11.29
CA ILE A 182 -1.20 11.33 11.30
C ILE A 182 -1.36 12.39 12.40
N LEU A 183 -0.71 12.19 13.56
CA LEU A 183 -0.74 13.15 14.66
C LEU A 183 0.04 14.41 14.30
N LEU A 184 1.22 14.25 13.70
CA LEU A 184 2.06 15.37 13.28
C LEU A 184 1.46 16.15 12.10
N VAL A 185 0.92 15.45 11.09
CA VAL A 185 0.27 16.10 9.95
C VAL A 185 -0.97 16.86 10.40
N ARG A 186 -1.83 16.26 11.24
CA ARG A 186 -3.02 16.96 11.77
C ARG A 186 -2.64 18.12 12.69
N GLY A 187 -1.67 17.92 13.58
CA GLY A 187 -1.18 18.97 14.48
C GLY A 187 -0.63 20.16 13.72
N PHE A 188 0.18 19.91 12.68
CA PHE A 188 0.69 20.96 11.80
C PHE A 188 -0.44 21.68 11.04
N SER A 189 -1.42 20.94 10.52
CA SER A 189 -2.59 21.52 9.85
C SER A 189 -3.31 22.51 10.78
N MET A 190 -3.60 22.07 12.02
CA MET A 190 -4.24 22.91 13.04
C MET A 190 -3.39 24.12 13.42
N LEU A 191 -2.06 23.97 13.49
CA LEU A 191 -1.14 25.07 13.79
C LEU A 191 -1.16 26.13 12.69
N ILE A 192 -1.06 25.72 11.42
CA ILE A 192 -1.11 26.63 10.27
C ILE A 192 -2.45 27.37 10.21
N ASP A 193 -3.56 26.65 10.43
CA ASP A 193 -4.89 27.27 10.43
C ASP A 193 -5.05 28.30 11.56
N ARG A 194 -4.37 28.10 12.71
CA ARG A 194 -4.41 29.02 13.85
C ARG A 194 -3.48 30.22 13.71
N VAL A 195 -2.25 30.01 13.23
CA VAL A 195 -1.21 31.05 13.15
C VAL A 195 -1.32 31.87 11.87
N TRP A 196 -1.69 31.24 10.76
CA TRP A 196 -1.75 31.89 9.45
C TRP A 196 -3.01 31.51 8.66
N PRO A 197 -4.21 31.91 9.12
CA PRO A 197 -5.47 31.58 8.49
C PRO A 197 -5.62 32.17 7.07
N ALA A 198 -4.91 33.25 6.75
CA ALA A 198 -4.92 33.89 5.43
C ALA A 198 -3.75 33.43 4.53
N ALA A 199 -3.09 32.30 4.82
CA ALA A 199 -1.94 31.85 4.05
C ALA A 199 -2.36 31.54 2.60
N PRO A 200 -1.60 32.02 1.59
CA PRO A 200 -1.92 31.74 0.20
C PRO A 200 -1.92 30.24 -0.07
N LEU A 201 -2.80 29.80 -0.99
CA LEU A 201 -2.96 28.39 -1.31
C LEU A 201 -1.65 27.74 -1.79
N SER A 202 -0.83 28.47 -2.55
CA SER A 202 0.49 28.03 -3.00
C SER A 202 1.43 27.71 -1.83
N PHE A 203 1.40 28.52 -0.77
CA PHE A 203 2.16 28.25 0.45
C PHE A 203 1.64 27.01 1.17
N ARG A 204 0.31 26.87 1.32
CA ARG A 204 -0.28 25.68 1.96
C ARG A 204 0.05 24.39 1.22
N LEU A 205 0.03 24.42 -0.11
CA LEU A 205 0.37 23.26 -0.95
C LEU A 205 1.86 22.92 -0.83
N SER A 206 2.75 23.90 -0.97
CA SER A 206 4.19 23.65 -0.84
C SER A 206 4.58 23.22 0.57
N ALA A 207 4.13 23.93 1.61
CA ALA A 207 4.42 23.57 2.99
C ALA A 207 3.78 22.23 3.38
N GLY A 208 2.50 22.03 3.07
CA GLY A 208 1.74 20.86 3.51
C GLY A 208 1.97 19.59 2.69
N ALA A 209 2.16 19.69 1.36
CA ALA A 209 2.28 18.52 0.48
C ALA A 209 3.72 18.15 0.15
N LEU A 210 4.66 19.10 0.13
CA LEU A 210 6.07 18.83 -0.19
C LEU A 210 6.94 18.79 1.06
N TRP A 211 7.02 19.91 1.78
CA TRP A 211 7.98 20.05 2.88
C TRP A 211 7.58 19.26 4.12
N LEU A 212 6.32 19.34 4.53
CA LEU A 212 5.85 18.67 5.73
C LEU A 212 6.05 17.16 5.68
N PRO A 213 5.68 16.41 4.61
CA PRO A 213 5.89 14.96 4.58
C PRO A 213 7.37 14.59 4.56
N LEU A 214 8.23 15.39 3.91
CA LEU A 214 9.68 15.17 3.88
C LEU A 214 10.30 15.36 5.27
N ILE A 215 9.96 16.47 5.95
CA ILE A 215 10.48 16.78 7.29
C ILE A 215 9.94 15.77 8.30
N VAL A 216 8.62 15.57 8.32
CA VAL A 216 7.95 14.64 9.24
C VAL A 216 8.44 13.21 9.00
N GLY A 217 8.57 12.77 7.75
CA GLY A 217 9.06 11.44 7.42
C GLY A 217 10.48 11.20 7.92
N ASN A 218 11.40 12.12 7.65
CA ASN A 218 12.79 11.98 8.12
C ASN A 218 12.90 12.08 9.65
N ALA A 219 12.19 13.04 10.27
CA ALA A 219 12.17 13.21 11.72
C ALA A 219 11.59 11.97 12.41
N LEU A 220 10.53 11.37 11.84
CA LEU A 220 9.91 10.19 12.42
C LEU A 220 10.70 8.89 12.20
N MET A 221 11.63 8.87 11.25
CA MET A 221 12.56 7.77 11.03
C MET A 221 13.91 7.97 11.76
N ALA A 222 14.08 9.10 12.44
CA ALA A 222 15.25 9.38 13.28
C ALA A 222 15.22 8.54 14.57
N GLN A 223 16.39 8.42 15.22
CA GLN A 223 16.54 7.67 16.46
C GLN A 223 15.60 8.07 17.61
N PRO A 224 15.25 9.36 17.81
CA PRO A 224 14.39 9.76 18.93
C PRO A 224 13.01 9.10 18.96
N VAL A 225 12.49 8.66 17.82
CA VAL A 225 11.18 7.99 17.78
C VAL A 225 11.15 6.66 18.53
N LEU A 226 12.31 6.06 18.80
CA LEU A 226 12.41 4.85 19.61
C LEU A 226 11.94 5.04 21.06
N PHE A 227 11.78 6.27 21.55
CA PHE A 227 11.11 6.54 22.83
C PHE A 227 9.66 6.02 22.85
N LEU A 228 9.01 5.90 21.68
CA LEU A 228 7.66 5.36 21.55
C LEU A 228 7.62 3.83 21.45
N LYS A 229 8.77 3.16 21.46
CA LYS A 229 8.86 1.68 21.40
C LYS A 229 7.98 0.97 22.43
N PRO A 230 7.93 1.36 23.71
CA PRO A 230 7.09 0.68 24.69
C PRO A 230 5.58 0.75 24.37
N VAL A 231 5.15 1.79 23.65
CA VAL A 231 3.74 2.00 23.27
C VAL A 231 3.41 1.24 21.99
N VAL A 232 4.34 1.21 21.03
CA VAL A 232 4.14 0.62 19.71
C VAL A 232 4.39 -0.90 19.70
N GLU A 233 5.44 -1.33 20.40
CA GLU A 233 5.86 -2.72 20.55
C GLU A 233 5.96 -3.06 22.06
N PRO A 234 4.84 -3.09 22.79
CA PRO A 234 4.85 -3.53 24.18
C PRO A 234 5.33 -4.98 24.26
N ASP A 235 6.25 -5.23 25.20
CA ASP A 235 6.78 -6.58 25.41
C ASP A 235 5.72 -7.44 26.11
N PHE A 236 5.16 -8.38 25.36
CA PHE A 236 4.22 -9.39 25.86
C PHE A 236 4.92 -10.72 26.18
N SER A 237 6.23 -10.72 26.42
CA SER A 237 6.99 -11.90 26.87
C SER A 237 6.35 -12.60 28.08
N PHE A 238 5.56 -11.87 28.89
CA PHE A 238 4.79 -12.43 30.00
C PHE A 238 3.56 -13.27 29.60
N LEU A 239 3.05 -13.14 28.36
CA LEU A 239 1.89 -13.89 27.84
C LEU A 239 2.30 -15.16 27.08
N SER A 240 3.53 -15.22 26.54
CA SER A 240 4.07 -16.45 25.96
C SER A 240 4.58 -17.34 27.09
N ARG A 241 3.83 -18.39 27.44
CA ARG A 241 4.38 -19.50 28.23
C ARG A 241 5.43 -20.25 27.40
N PRO A 242 6.51 -20.77 28.02
CA PRO A 242 7.54 -21.56 27.35
C PRO A 242 6.98 -22.83 26.70
#